data_AF-A0A1D1ZIX4-F1
#
_entry.id   AF-A0A1D1ZIX4-F1
#
_cell.length_a   1.000
_cell.length_b   1.000
_cell.length_c   1.000
_cell.angle_alpha   90.00
_cell.angle_beta   90.00
_cell.angle_gamma   90.00
#
_symmetry.space_group_name_H-M   'P 1'
#
loop_
_entity.id
_entity.type
_entity.pdbx_description
1 polymer ?
#
loop_
_entity_poly.entity_id
_entity_poly.type
_entity_poly.pdbx_seq_one_letter_code
_entity_poly.pdbx_strand_id
1 'polypeptide(L)'
;VTIYDSRSLECRWSALSRWVNCSKYEITALSFSLLNSDYMYVQGVDYEVFCGEWRGGRKIFSFRGDSNWLGFSKHAKADVLAGWCDSGSIFVADVVKEQPDCY
;
A
#
# COMPACT_ATOMS: atom_id res chain seq x y z
N VAL A 1 -10.65 -1.02 3.81
CA VAL A 1 -10.44 -1.00 2.33
C VAL A 1 -11.24 -2.14 1.71
N THR A 2 -11.92 -1.92 0.58
CA THR A 2 -12.63 -3.00 -0.15
C THR A 2 -12.10 -3.08 -1.57
N ILE A 3 -11.77 -4.30 -1.99
CA ILE A 3 -11.27 -4.60 -3.33
C ILE A 3 -12.42 -5.17 -4.15
N TYR A 4 -12.59 -4.66 -5.36
CA TYR A 4 -13.63 -5.08 -6.27
C TYR A 4 -13.03 -5.64 -7.56
N ASP A 5 -13.66 -6.67 -8.12
CA ASP A 5 -13.36 -7.15 -9.48
C ASP A 5 -14.40 -6.59 -10.46
N SER A 6 -13.92 -6.02 -11.56
CA SER A 6 -14.75 -5.52 -12.66
C SER A 6 -14.97 -6.57 -13.76
N ARG A 7 -14.21 -7.69 -13.74
CA ARG A 7 -14.24 -8.72 -14.78
C ARG A 7 -15.35 -9.75 -14.61
N SER A 8 -16.30 -9.52 -13.70
CA SER A 8 -17.45 -10.41 -13.63
C SER A 8 -18.20 -10.35 -14.98
N LEU A 9 -18.65 -11.51 -15.47
CA LEU A 9 -19.23 -11.71 -16.80
C LEU A 9 -20.45 -10.80 -17.11
N GLU A 10 -20.93 -10.05 -16.12
CA GLU A 10 -22.08 -9.16 -16.21
C GLU A 10 -21.74 -7.65 -16.14
N CYS A 11 -20.46 -7.26 -16.28
CA CYS A 11 -20.00 -5.88 -16.02
C CYS A 11 -20.42 -5.37 -14.63
N ARG A 12 -20.53 -6.28 -13.65
CA ARG A 12 -20.91 -5.97 -12.28
C ARG A 12 -19.68 -5.98 -11.40
N TRP A 13 -19.54 -4.93 -10.60
CA TRP A 13 -18.50 -4.86 -9.58
C TRP A 13 -18.83 -5.86 -8.48
N SER A 14 -17.96 -6.86 -8.27
CA SER A 14 -18.11 -7.82 -7.18
C SER A 14 -17.06 -7.54 -6.11
N ALA A 15 -17.47 -7.47 -4.85
CA ALA A 15 -16.52 -7.31 -3.73
C ALA A 15 -15.73 -8.60 -3.56
N LEU A 16 -14.43 -8.56 -3.83
CA LEU A 16 -13.53 -9.71 -3.66
C LEU A 16 -13.13 -9.89 -2.20
N SER A 17 -12.76 -8.80 -1.54
CA SER A 17 -12.36 -8.83 -0.13
C SER A 17 -12.60 -7.48 0.53
N ARG A 18 -12.68 -7.52 1.87
CA ARG A 18 -12.75 -6.34 2.71
C ARG A 18 -11.71 -6.44 3.81
N TRP A 19 -10.75 -5.53 3.78
CA TRP A 19 -9.82 -5.34 4.87
C TRP A 19 -10.46 -4.40 5.91
N VAL A 20 -11.02 -5.01 6.95
CA VAL A 20 -11.62 -4.35 8.11
C VAL A 20 -10.50 -3.94 9.07
N ASN A 21 -10.63 -2.78 9.73
CA ASN A 21 -9.64 -2.23 10.65
C ASN A 21 -8.23 -2.08 10.03
N CYS A 22 -8.18 -1.75 8.75
CA CYS A 22 -6.94 -1.62 7.98
C CYS A 22 -6.03 -0.48 8.51
N SER A 23 -6.61 0.68 8.81
CA SER A 23 -5.92 1.79 9.48
C SER A 23 -6.81 2.35 10.59
N LYS A 24 -6.16 2.91 11.62
CA LYS A 24 -6.82 3.70 12.67
C LYS A 24 -7.32 5.04 12.13
N TYR A 25 -6.62 5.59 11.14
CA TYR A 25 -6.90 6.89 10.54
C TYR A 25 -7.48 6.74 9.14
N GLU A 26 -8.02 7.83 8.62
CA GLU A 26 -8.54 7.87 7.25
C GLU A 26 -7.43 7.54 6.25
N ILE A 27 -7.81 6.81 5.20
CA ILE A 27 -6.92 6.37 4.14
C ILE A 27 -7.08 7.34 2.98
N THR A 28 -5.98 7.98 2.58
CA THR A 28 -5.97 9.00 1.51
C THR A 28 -5.42 8.47 0.20
N ALA A 29 -4.53 7.47 0.23
CA ALA A 29 -4.01 6.86 -0.99
C ALA A 29 -3.78 5.35 -0.84
N LEU A 30 -3.86 4.67 -1.98
CA LEU A 30 -3.69 3.23 -2.13
C LEU A 30 -2.93 2.93 -3.41
N SER A 31 -2.05 1.92 -3.41
CA SER A 31 -1.41 1.42 -4.63
C SER A 31 -1.03 -0.05 -4.53
N PHE A 32 -1.19 -0.81 -5.61
CA PHE A 32 -0.83 -2.23 -5.64
C PHE A 32 0.68 -2.44 -5.78
N SER A 33 1.19 -3.47 -5.12
CA SER A 33 2.56 -3.94 -5.32
C SER A 33 2.71 -4.65 -6.66
N LEU A 34 3.88 -4.53 -7.28
CA LEU A 34 4.27 -5.27 -8.48
C LEU A 34 4.96 -6.60 -8.14
N LEU A 35 5.66 -6.67 -7.02
CA LEU A 35 6.34 -7.87 -6.53
C LEU A 35 5.35 -8.95 -6.12
N ASN A 36 4.21 -8.57 -5.54
CA ASN A 36 3.15 -9.48 -5.16
C ASN A 36 1.77 -8.84 -5.35
N SER A 37 0.93 -9.45 -6.18
CA SER A 37 -0.43 -8.98 -6.46
C SER A 37 -1.35 -9.01 -5.25
N ASP A 38 -1.01 -9.79 -4.20
CA ASP A 38 -1.78 -9.85 -2.96
C ASP A 38 -1.39 -8.73 -1.97
N TYR A 39 -0.38 -7.93 -2.29
CA TYR A 39 0.10 -6.82 -1.46
C TYR A 39 -0.34 -5.46 -2.00
N MET A 40 -0.61 -4.55 -1.08
CA MET A 40 -1.04 -3.19 -1.35
C MET A 40 -0.42 -2.23 -0.35
N TYR A 41 0.05 -1.11 -0.87
CA TYR A 41 0.49 0.04 -0.10
C TYR A 41 -0.69 0.91 0.24
N VAL A 42 -0.75 1.31 1.50
CA VAL A 42 -1.82 2.12 2.08
C VAL A 42 -1.18 3.30 2.78
N GLN A 43 -1.64 4.49 2.42
CA GLN A 43 -1.25 5.73 3.07
C GLN A 43 -2.42 6.24 3.90
N GLY A 44 -2.20 6.36 5.21
CA GLY A 44 -3.11 7.04 6.12
C GLY A 44 -2.77 8.52 6.27
N VAL A 45 -3.68 9.28 6.88
CA VAL A 45 -3.44 10.66 7.36
C VAL A 45 -2.50 10.69 8.59
N ASP A 46 -1.93 9.55 8.96
CA ASP A 46 -0.94 9.45 10.01
C ASP A 46 0.49 9.61 9.48
N TYR A 47 1.45 9.35 10.35
CA TYR A 47 2.87 9.36 10.03
C TYR A 47 3.34 8.04 9.39
N GLU A 48 2.45 7.14 8.95
CA GLU A 48 2.84 5.86 8.37
C GLU A 48 2.24 5.56 6.98
N VAL A 49 3.09 4.98 6.13
CA VAL A 49 2.68 4.27 4.92
C VAL A 49 3.00 2.81 5.13
N PHE A 50 2.02 1.94 4.99
CA PHE A 50 2.22 0.51 5.23
C PHE A 50 1.91 -0.34 4.02
N CYS A 51 2.59 -1.47 3.94
CA CYS A 51 2.30 -2.53 3.00
C CYS A 51 1.58 -3.64 3.75
N GLY A 52 0.49 -4.13 3.18
CA GLY A 52 -0.18 -5.30 3.71
C GLY A 52 -0.90 -6.13 2.67
N GLU A 53 -1.27 -7.32 3.10
CA GLU A 53 -1.98 -8.30 2.31
C GLU A 53 -3.47 -7.96 2.30
N TRP A 54 -4.00 -7.55 1.14
CA TRP A 54 -5.39 -7.08 1.04
C TRP A 54 -6.42 -8.22 1.07
N ARG A 55 -6.00 -9.45 0.77
CA ARG A 55 -6.82 -10.66 0.93
C ARG A 55 -6.85 -11.13 2.38
N GLY A 56 -5.67 -11.27 2.99
CA GLY A 56 -5.50 -11.75 4.36
C GLY A 56 -5.76 -10.70 5.45
N GLY A 57 -5.87 -9.42 5.10
CA GLY A 57 -6.08 -8.33 6.05
C GLY A 57 -4.90 -8.13 7.02
N ARG A 58 -3.69 -8.50 6.61
CA ARG A 58 -2.50 -8.51 7.47
C ARG A 58 -1.50 -7.45 7.03
N LYS A 59 -1.06 -6.61 7.95
CA LYS A 59 0.06 -5.68 7.75
C LYS A 59 1.38 -6.46 7.71
N ILE A 60 2.20 -6.24 6.69
CA ILE A 60 3.51 -6.89 6.53
C ILE A 60 4.61 -5.98 7.10
N PHE A 61 4.67 -4.73 6.65
CA PHE A 61 5.63 -3.74 7.15
C PHE A 61 5.06 -2.31 7.01
N SER A 62 5.73 -1.34 7.64
CA SER A 62 5.39 0.08 7.54
C SER A 62 6.62 0.95 7.50
N PHE A 63 6.54 2.00 6.69
CA PHE A 63 7.44 3.14 6.68
C PHE A 63 6.84 4.23 7.56
N ARG A 64 7.67 4.77 8.46
CA ARG A 64 7.30 5.93 9.27
C ARG A 64 8.00 7.15 8.73
N GLY A 65 7.22 8.20 8.49
CA GLY A 65 7.74 9.54 8.23
C GLY A 65 8.12 10.23 9.54
N ASP A 66 8.68 11.41 9.39
CA ASP A 66 8.94 12.34 10.50
C ASP A 66 7.66 13.04 10.99
N SER A 67 6.68 13.23 10.10
CA SER A 67 5.38 13.85 10.39
C SER A 67 4.29 13.28 9.47
N ASN A 68 3.09 13.89 9.38
CA ASN A 68 1.96 13.27 8.69
C ASN A 68 2.22 13.22 7.18
N TRP A 69 1.89 12.09 6.55
CA TRP A 69 2.01 11.96 5.10
C TRP A 69 0.90 12.77 4.42
N LEU A 70 1.29 13.67 3.53
CA LEU A 70 0.36 14.48 2.75
C LEU A 70 0.11 13.90 1.35
N GLY A 71 1.10 13.18 0.81
CA GLY A 71 1.02 12.62 -0.52
C GLY A 71 1.95 11.42 -0.68
N PHE A 72 1.51 10.49 -1.51
CA PHE A 72 2.18 9.23 -1.80
C PHE A 72 2.00 8.87 -3.27
N SER A 73 3.07 8.40 -3.90
CA SER A 73 3.08 7.88 -5.26
C SER A 73 3.99 6.66 -5.36
N LYS A 74 3.60 5.72 -6.22
CA LYS A 74 4.33 4.49 -6.47
C LYS A 74 4.71 4.40 -7.95
N HIS A 75 5.94 3.99 -8.22
CA HIS A 75 6.42 3.84 -9.59
C HIS A 75 5.66 2.75 -10.35
N ALA A 76 5.29 2.98 -11.61
CA ALA A 76 4.42 2.05 -12.35
C ALA A 76 5.06 0.67 -12.63
N LYS A 77 6.40 0.58 -12.67
CA LYS A 77 7.13 -0.64 -13.07
C LYS A 77 8.06 -1.19 -11.98
N ALA A 78 8.08 -0.60 -10.80
CA ALA A 78 8.92 -1.04 -9.69
C ALA A 78 8.22 -0.72 -8.37
N ASP A 79 8.49 -1.46 -7.30
CA ASP A 79 7.96 -1.15 -5.98
C ASP A 79 8.80 -0.08 -5.27
N VAL A 80 9.00 1.03 -5.98
CA VAL A 80 9.57 2.26 -5.45
C VAL A 80 8.44 3.19 -5.06
N LEU A 81 8.48 3.66 -3.83
CA LEU A 81 7.49 4.51 -3.18
C LEU A 81 8.15 5.86 -2.91
N ALA A 82 7.44 6.93 -3.23
CA ALA A 82 7.87 8.29 -2.89
C ALA A 82 6.69 9.05 -2.30
N GLY A 83 6.96 9.88 -1.29
CA GLY A 83 5.95 10.74 -0.71
C GLY A 83 6.57 11.87 0.09
N TRP A 84 5.71 12.76 0.56
CA TRP A 84 6.13 13.92 1.33
C TRP A 84 5.28 14.08 2.58
N CYS A 85 5.91 14.64 3.61
CA CYS A 85 5.28 14.94 4.88
C CYS A 85 4.97 16.44 5.01
N ASP A 86 4.09 16.79 5.93
CA ASP A 86 3.76 18.18 6.30
C ASP A 86 4.96 18.98 6.83
N SER A 87 5.98 18.31 7.36
CA SER A 87 7.29 18.88 7.71
C SER A 87 8.06 19.44 6.50
N GLY A 88 7.68 19.05 5.28
CA GLY A 88 8.41 19.35 4.04
C GLY A 88 9.46 18.30 3.67
N SER A 89 9.64 17.27 4.49
CA SER A 89 10.53 16.14 4.17
C SER A 89 9.97 15.30 3.03
N ILE A 90 10.85 14.78 2.17
CA ILE A 90 10.52 13.85 1.09
C ILE A 90 11.20 12.52 1.40
N PHE A 91 10.41 11.45 1.38
CA PHE A 91 10.88 10.09 1.60
C PHE A 91 10.78 9.28 0.32
N VAL A 92 11.81 8.47 0.06
CA VAL A 92 11.85 7.51 -1.03
C VAL A 92 12.23 6.16 -0.44
N ALA A 93 11.43 5.13 -0.73
CA ALA A 93 11.67 3.76 -0.30
C ALA A 93 11.67 2.84 -1.52
N ASP A 94 12.75 2.09 -1.69
CA ASP A 94 12.85 1.01 -2.68
C ASP A 94 12.55 -0.32 -1.98
N VAL A 95 11.45 -0.97 -2.37
CA VAL A 95 11.04 -2.26 -1.83
C VAL A 95 11.54 -3.35 -2.75
N VAL A 96 12.47 -4.16 -2.25
CA VAL A 96 13.02 -5.32 -2.97
C VAL A 96 12.54 -6.62 -2.34
N LYS A 97 12.44 -7.67 -3.16
CA LYS A 97 12.18 -9.02 -2.65
C LYS A 97 13.46 -9.55 -2.04
N GLU A 98 13.38 -10.05 -0.82
CA GLU A 98 14.51 -10.71 -0.17
C GLU A 98 14.94 -11.92 -1.02
N GLN A 99 16.19 -11.91 -1.49
CA GLN A 99 16.77 -13.02 -2.22
C GLN A 99 17.12 -14.10 -1.20
N PRO A 100 16.65 -15.36 -1.35
CA PRO A 100 17.10 -16.42 -0.47
C PRO A 100 18.61 -16.60 -0.68
N ASP A 101 19.39 -16.52 0.41
CA ASP A 101 20.83 -16.77 0.39
C ASP A 101 21.11 -18.09 -0.34
N CYS A 102 21.89 -18.01 -1.43
CA CYS A 102 22.40 -19.18 -2.11
C CYS A 102 23.50 -19.79 -1.24
N TYR A 103 23.19 -20.88 -0.54
CA TYR A 103 24.17 -21.77 0.08
C TYR A 103 24.52 -22.92 -0.86
#